data_AF-A0A3D4PR58-F1
#
_entry.id   AF-A0A3D4PR58-F1
#
_cell.length_a   1.000
_cell.length_b   1.000
_cell.length_c   1.000
_cell.angle_alpha   90.00
_cell.angle_beta   90.00
_cell.angle_gamma   90.00
#
_symmetry.space_group_name_H-M   'P 1'
#
loop_
_entity.id
_entity.type
_entity.pdbx_description
1 polymer ?
#
loop_
_entity_poly.entity_id
_entity_poly.type
_entity_poly.pdbx_seq_one_letter_code
_entity_poly.pdbx_strand_id
1 'polypeptide(L)'
;MDIVVDASTPLVRLRQVSIWSFDLAAWGECTQAATENEARLLFARRVGVADAELEVREKITGREGVFAEDLLPADDDQIARTLEILDAQRAETFSLLAAADDRALDMRARFGAAMTAGSGLP
;
A
#
# COMPACT_ATOMS: atom_id res chain seq x y z
N MET A 1 4.45 -13.10 7.22
CA MET A 1 4.16 -11.89 6.43
C MET A 1 3.62 -10.84 7.38
N ASP A 2 4.25 -9.68 7.39
CA ASP A 2 3.84 -8.55 8.24
C ASP A 2 2.59 -7.90 7.67
N ILE A 3 1.58 -7.70 8.50
CA ILE A 3 0.34 -7.01 8.14
C ILE A 3 0.08 -5.83 9.07
N VAL A 4 -0.61 -4.84 8.53
CA VAL A 4 -1.14 -3.69 9.27
C VAL A 4 -2.64 -3.86 9.38
N VAL A 5 -3.15 -3.67 10.60
CA VAL A 5 -4.59 -3.60 10.86
C VAL A 5 -4.97 -2.15 11.01
N ASP A 6 -5.85 -1.64 10.17
CA ASP A 6 -6.41 -0.30 10.31
C ASP A 6 -7.85 -0.40 10.81
N ALA A 7 -8.06 0.17 12.00
CA ALA A 7 -9.34 0.38 12.67
C ALA A 7 -9.50 1.85 13.06
N SER A 8 -9.02 2.76 12.20
CA SER A 8 -9.13 4.21 12.36
C SER A 8 -10.59 4.68 12.38
N THR A 9 -10.80 5.92 12.83
CA THR A 9 -12.13 6.54 12.98
C THR A 9 -12.97 6.47 11.69
N PRO A 10 -12.41 6.70 10.48
CA PRO A 10 -13.15 6.46 9.24
C PRO A 10 -13.67 5.03 9.11
N LEU A 11 -12.84 4.01 9.37
CA LEU A 11 -13.25 2.60 9.27
C LEU A 11 -14.24 2.21 10.36
N VAL A 12 -14.06 2.70 11.59
CA VAL A 12 -15.04 2.51 12.68
C VAL A 12 -16.41 3.08 12.32
N ARG A 13 -16.47 4.25 11.67
CA ARG A 13 -17.75 4.82 11.17
C ARG A 13 -18.42 3.93 10.13
N LEU A 14 -17.63 3.27 9.30
CA LEU A 14 -18.10 2.28 8.33
C LEU A 14 -18.37 0.92 8.97
N ARG A 15 -18.10 0.75 10.27
CA ARG A 15 -18.14 -0.53 11.00
C ARG A 15 -17.25 -1.58 10.34
N GLN A 16 -16.07 -1.16 9.92
CA GLN A 16 -15.10 -1.97 9.23
C GLN A 16 -13.72 -1.91 9.89
N VAL A 17 -12.92 -2.92 9.56
CA VAL A 17 -11.48 -3.02 9.80
C VAL A 17 -10.84 -3.37 8.47
N SER A 18 -9.71 -2.75 8.16
CA SER A 18 -8.94 -3.06 6.95
C SER A 18 -7.61 -3.70 7.28
N ILE A 19 -7.14 -4.58 6.40
CA ILE A 19 -5.84 -5.24 6.51
C ILE A 19 -5.12 -5.14 5.18
N TRP A 20 -3.85 -4.78 5.29
CA TRP A 20 -2.93 -4.61 4.18
C TRP A 20 -1.50 -4.90 4.63
N SER A 21 -0.55 -4.96 3.71
CA SER A 21 0.85 -5.32 3.99
C SER A 21 1.81 -4.42 3.23
N PHE A 22 2.99 -4.20 3.81
CA PHE A 22 4.15 -3.59 3.14
C PHE A 22 5.08 -4.63 2.50
N ASP A 23 4.82 -5.93 2.69
CA ASP A 23 5.56 -6.98 2.03
C ASP A 23 5.34 -6.88 0.51
N LEU A 24 6.43 -6.84 -0.25
CA LEU A 24 6.40 -6.69 -1.71
C LEU A 24 5.57 -7.78 -2.39
N ALA A 25 5.52 -8.99 -1.81
CA ALA A 25 4.72 -10.09 -2.36
C ALA A 25 3.20 -9.86 -2.29
N ALA A 26 2.73 -8.97 -1.40
CA ALA A 26 1.33 -8.59 -1.25
C ALA A 26 1.09 -7.10 -1.49
N TRP A 27 2.03 -6.43 -2.17
CA TRP A 27 1.95 -4.98 -2.37
C TRP A 27 0.67 -4.58 -3.11
N GLY A 28 -0.07 -3.61 -2.55
CA GLY A 28 -1.33 -3.12 -3.12
C GLY A 28 -2.54 -3.98 -2.79
N GLU A 29 -2.38 -5.09 -2.07
CA GLU A 29 -3.50 -5.89 -1.60
C GLU A 29 -4.09 -5.30 -0.32
N CYS A 30 -5.41 -5.22 -0.27
CA CYS A 30 -6.16 -4.75 0.89
C CYS A 30 -7.48 -5.51 1.00
N THR A 31 -7.86 -5.86 2.23
CA THR A 31 -9.16 -6.45 2.52
C THR A 31 -9.85 -5.72 3.65
N GLN A 32 -11.19 -5.73 3.63
CA GLN A 32 -12.01 -5.03 4.60
C GLN A 32 -13.13 -5.96 5.09
N ALA A 33 -13.40 -5.97 6.39
CA ALA A 33 -14.50 -6.73 6.98
C ALA A 33 -15.02 -6.07 8.25
N ALA A 34 -16.09 -6.61 8.83
CA ALA A 34 -16.67 -6.07 10.06
C ALA A 34 -15.78 -6.32 11.29
N THR A 35 -14.95 -7.34 11.25
CA THR A 35 -14.02 -7.69 12.33
C THR A 35 -12.60 -7.91 11.81
N GLU A 36 -11.61 -7.70 12.67
CA GLU A 36 -10.20 -7.98 12.37
C GLU A 36 -10.00 -9.43 11.93
N ASN A 37 -10.62 -10.39 12.60
CA ASN A 37 -10.48 -11.81 12.27
C ASN A 37 -11.03 -12.15 10.87
N GLU A 38 -12.16 -11.58 10.50
CA GLU A 38 -12.72 -11.75 9.15
C GLU A 38 -11.82 -11.12 8.09
N ALA A 39 -11.32 -9.91 8.35
CA ALA A 39 -10.39 -9.23 7.44
C ALA A 39 -9.09 -10.04 7.28
N ARG A 40 -8.56 -10.62 8.37
CA ARG A 40 -7.35 -11.46 8.35
C ARG A 40 -7.55 -12.68 7.48
N LEU A 41 -8.65 -13.41 7.67
CA LEU A 41 -8.97 -14.59 6.88
C LEU A 41 -9.19 -14.25 5.41
N LEU A 42 -9.78 -13.09 5.09
CA LEU A 42 -9.91 -12.61 3.72
C LEU A 42 -8.55 -12.27 3.11
N PHE A 43 -7.69 -11.57 3.85
CA PHE A 43 -6.35 -11.21 3.41
C PHE A 43 -5.50 -12.45 3.13
N ALA A 44 -5.43 -13.37 4.09
CA ALA A 44 -4.69 -14.64 3.98
C ALA A 44 -5.08 -15.40 2.70
N ARG A 45 -6.39 -15.55 2.46
CA ARG A 45 -6.91 -16.18 1.23
C ARG A 45 -6.52 -15.42 -0.04
N ARG A 46 -6.52 -14.08 0.02
CA ARG A 46 -6.25 -13.23 -1.14
C ARG A 46 -4.78 -13.28 -1.58
N VAL A 47 -3.85 -13.30 -0.62
CA VAL A 47 -2.41 -13.36 -0.89
C VAL A 47 -1.85 -14.78 -0.93
N GLY A 48 -2.67 -15.80 -0.63
CA GLY A 48 -2.29 -17.21 -0.74
C GLY A 48 -1.40 -17.74 0.39
N VAL A 49 -1.54 -17.20 1.60
CA VAL A 49 -0.80 -17.64 2.79
C VAL A 49 -1.75 -18.15 3.88
N ALA A 50 -1.27 -18.94 4.83
CA ALA A 50 -2.07 -19.32 5.99
C ALA A 50 -2.23 -18.14 6.95
N ASP A 51 -3.38 -18.03 7.63
CA ASP A 51 -3.62 -16.96 8.63
C ASP A 51 -2.60 -16.99 9.78
N ALA A 52 -2.08 -18.17 10.13
CA ALA A 52 -1.04 -18.34 11.14
C ALA A 52 0.32 -17.75 10.70
N GLU A 53 0.51 -17.49 9.41
CA GLU A 53 1.72 -16.86 8.86
C GLU A 53 1.60 -15.32 8.82
N LEU A 54 0.43 -14.77 9.17
CA LEU A 54 0.22 -13.33 9.27
C LEU A 54 0.60 -12.83 10.67
N GLU A 55 1.56 -11.90 10.70
CA GLU A 55 2.00 -11.23 11.92
C GLU A 55 1.53 -9.77 11.90
N VAL A 56 0.78 -9.36 12.93
CA VAL A 56 0.33 -7.97 13.02
C VAL A 56 1.48 -7.12 13.52
N ARG A 57 2.07 -6.36 12.62
CA ARG A 57 3.17 -5.44 12.93
C ARG A 57 2.66 -4.17 13.60
N GLU A 58 1.52 -3.66 13.14
CA GLU A 58 0.92 -2.44 13.70
C GLU A 58 -0.61 -2.46 13.65
N LYS A 59 -1.22 -1.79 14.62
CA LYS A 59 -2.66 -1.52 14.68
C LYS A 59 -2.90 -0.01 14.68
N ILE A 60 -3.40 0.52 13.57
CA ILE A 60 -3.80 1.92 13.44
C ILE A 60 -5.18 2.09 14.09
N THR A 61 -5.28 2.96 15.09
CA THR A 61 -6.53 3.27 15.79
C THR A 61 -6.68 4.77 16.00
N GLY A 62 -7.89 5.24 16.32
CA GLY A 62 -8.12 6.66 16.62
C GLY A 62 -8.32 7.51 15.37
N ARG A 63 -8.10 8.82 15.50
CA ARG A 63 -8.50 9.81 14.47
C ARG A 63 -7.40 10.08 13.44
N GLU A 64 -6.17 9.86 13.85
CA GLU A 64 -4.96 10.09 13.07
C GLU A 64 -4.60 8.74 12.45
N GLY A 65 -5.02 8.52 11.19
CA GLY A 65 -4.69 7.32 10.41
C GLY A 65 -3.24 7.37 9.93
N VAL A 66 -2.30 7.55 10.86
CA VAL A 66 -0.86 7.67 10.62
C VAL A 66 -0.15 6.68 11.52
N PHE A 67 0.94 6.12 10.99
CA PHE A 67 1.82 5.24 11.75
C PHE A 67 2.46 6.03 12.88
N ALA A 68 2.56 5.43 14.07
CA ALA A 68 3.23 6.10 15.18
C ALA A 68 4.69 6.44 14.83
N GLU A 69 5.33 5.58 14.03
CA GLU A 69 6.69 5.76 13.53
C GLU A 69 6.80 6.92 12.52
N ASP A 70 5.77 7.17 11.70
CA ASP A 70 5.76 8.29 10.73
C ASP A 70 5.75 9.67 11.40
N LEU A 71 5.38 9.72 12.68
CA LEU A 71 5.39 10.96 13.47
C LEU A 71 6.77 11.26 14.05
N LEU A 72 7.69 10.30 14.02
CA LEU A 72 9.05 10.47 14.49
C LEU A 72 9.94 10.98 13.34
N PRO A 73 10.89 11.89 13.63
CA PRO A 73 11.94 12.20 12.66
C PRO A 73 12.71 10.93 12.29
N ALA A 74 13.03 10.78 11.00
CA ALA A 74 13.90 9.70 10.56
C ALA A 74 15.29 9.82 11.21
N ASP A 75 15.84 8.69 11.66
CA ASP A 75 17.20 8.63 12.16
C ASP A 75 18.24 8.60 11.02
N ASP A 76 19.52 8.75 11.37
CA ASP A 76 20.61 8.82 10.39
C ASP A 76 20.71 7.54 9.53
N ASP A 77 20.40 6.36 10.10
CA ASP A 77 20.46 5.08 9.40
C ASP A 77 19.30 4.96 8.39
N GLN A 78 18.09 5.35 8.80
CA GLN A 78 16.91 5.44 7.95
C GLN A 78 17.11 6.45 6.82
N ILE A 79 17.72 7.61 7.11
CA ILE A 79 18.07 8.62 6.10
C ILE A 79 19.07 8.05 5.10
N ALA A 80 20.18 7.48 5.58
CA ALA A 80 21.21 6.90 4.72
C ALA A 80 20.62 5.81 3.82
N ARG A 81 19.82 4.91 4.38
CA ARG A 81 19.16 3.85 3.63
C ARG A 81 18.18 4.38 2.59
N THR A 82 17.41 5.40 2.93
CA THR A 82 16.48 6.04 2.01
C THR A 82 17.23 6.68 0.84
N LEU A 83 18.33 7.37 1.11
CA LEU A 83 19.16 7.98 0.07
C LEU A 83 19.74 6.93 -0.88
N GLU A 84 20.22 5.79 -0.38
CA GLU A 84 20.69 4.67 -1.22
C GLU A 84 19.60 4.17 -2.17
N ILE A 85 18.37 4.00 -1.66
CA ILE A 85 17.23 3.55 -2.47
C ILE A 85 16.92 4.60 -3.55
N LEU A 86 16.85 5.88 -3.17
CA LEU A 86 16.55 6.97 -4.10
C LEU A 86 17.61 7.09 -5.21
N ASP A 87 18.88 6.94 -4.87
CA ASP A 87 19.97 6.97 -5.86
C ASP A 87 19.89 5.77 -6.82
N ALA A 88 19.60 4.58 -6.31
CA ALA A 88 19.40 3.40 -7.16
C ALA A 88 18.20 3.57 -8.11
N GLN A 89 17.06 4.03 -7.59
CA GLN A 89 15.85 4.25 -8.38
C GLN A 89 16.02 5.38 -9.39
N ARG A 90 16.79 6.42 -9.05
CA ARG A 90 17.16 7.48 -9.98
C ARG A 90 17.98 6.93 -11.15
N ALA A 91 19.00 6.13 -10.86
CA ALA A 91 19.83 5.51 -11.90
C ALA A 91 19.00 4.59 -12.83
N GLU A 92 18.14 3.77 -12.25
CA GLU A 92 17.21 2.90 -12.99
C GLU A 92 16.27 3.71 -13.88
N THR A 93 15.65 4.75 -13.32
CA THR A 93 14.75 5.64 -14.06
C THR A 93 15.45 6.29 -15.26
N PHE A 94 16.69 6.79 -15.08
CA PHE A 94 17.45 7.34 -16.21
C PHE A 94 17.76 6.29 -17.27
N SER A 95 18.08 5.06 -16.88
CA SER A 95 18.30 3.96 -17.83
C SER A 95 17.03 3.65 -18.62
N LEU A 96 15.86 3.64 -17.96
CA LEU A 96 14.57 3.41 -18.60
C LEU A 96 14.21 4.53 -19.58
N LEU A 97 14.41 5.79 -19.17
CA LEU A 97 14.14 6.95 -20.03
C LEU A 97 15.08 7.00 -21.23
N ALA A 98 16.35 6.66 -21.06
CA ALA A 98 17.32 6.60 -22.16
C ALA A 98 17.01 5.48 -23.17
N ALA A 99 16.34 4.41 -22.72
CA ALA A 99 15.93 3.29 -23.57
C ALA A 99 14.54 3.49 -24.21
N ALA A 100 13.77 4.48 -23.77
CA ALA A 100 12.43 4.76 -24.29
C ALA A 100 12.48 5.50 -25.63
N ASP A 101 11.53 5.21 -26.52
CA ASP A 101 11.31 6.00 -27.73
C ASP A 101 10.33 7.16 -27.46
N ASP A 102 10.32 8.17 -28.33
CA ASP A 102 9.47 9.36 -28.19
C ASP A 102 7.99 9.01 -28.06
N ARG A 103 7.55 7.93 -28.74
CA ARG A 103 6.17 7.46 -28.70
C ARG A 103 5.80 6.85 -27.35
N ALA A 104 6.73 6.16 -26.69
CA ALA A 104 6.56 5.61 -25.36
C ALA A 104 6.49 6.72 -24.29
N LEU A 105 7.27 7.80 -24.46
CA LEU A 105 7.24 8.97 -23.59
C LEU A 105 5.95 9.80 -23.77
N ASP A 106 5.39 9.85 -24.98
CA ASP A 106 4.15 10.56 -25.30
C ASP A 106 2.85 9.78 -25.01
N MET A 107 2.97 8.51 -24.57
CA MET A 107 1.78 7.79 -24.09
C MET A 107 1.28 8.48 -22.83
N ARG A 108 0.16 9.21 -22.96
CA ARG A 108 -0.65 9.67 -21.81
C ARG A 108 -0.72 8.52 -20.81
N ALA A 109 -0.16 8.73 -19.62
CA ALA A 109 -0.29 7.82 -18.50
C ALA A 109 -1.75 7.38 -18.40
N ARG A 110 -2.09 6.19 -18.89
CA ARG A 110 -3.46 5.63 -18.88
C ARG A 110 -3.91 5.28 -17.45
N PHE A 111 -3.21 5.78 -16.44
CA PHE A 111 -3.47 5.55 -15.03
C PHE A 111 -4.56 6.48 -14.45
N GLY A 112 -5.09 7.45 -15.22
CA GLY A 112 -6.15 8.36 -14.76
C GLY A 112 -7.55 8.18 -15.37
N ALA A 113 -7.71 7.39 -16.44
CA ALA A 113 -8.97 7.36 -17.22
C ALA A 113 -9.95 6.22 -16.85
N ALA A 114 -9.56 5.30 -15.96
CA ALA A 114 -10.45 4.23 -15.50
C ALA A 114 -11.45 4.68 -14.42
N MET A 115 -11.35 5.91 -13.90
CA MET A 115 -12.24 6.43 -12.84
C MET A 115 -13.32 7.42 -13.31
N THR A 116 -13.45 7.70 -14.62
CA THR A 116 -14.49 8.63 -15.13
C THR A 116 -15.37 8.04 -16.24
N ALA A 117 -15.34 6.73 -16.46
CA ALA A 117 -16.25 6.04 -17.37
C ALA A 117 -17.11 5.03 -16.60
N GLY A 118 -17.99 5.54 -15.74
CA GLY A 118 -18.83 4.71 -14.87
C GLY A 118 -20.10 5.43 -14.41
N SER A 119 -20.78 6.14 -15.31
CA SER A 119 -22.17 6.57 -15.07
C SER A 119 -22.85 6.90 -16.40
N GLY A 120 -23.42 5.86 -17.00
CA GLY A 120 -24.25 5.94 -18.19
C GLY A 120 -24.89 4.58 -18.49
N LEU A 121 -25.72 4.08 -17.57
CA LEU A 121 -26.72 3.03 -17.82
C LEU A 121 -27.76 3.59 -18.81
N PRO A 122 -28.42 2.74 -19.62
CA PRO A 122 -29.37 1.74 -19.12
C PRO A 122 -28.82 0.32 -18.96
#